data_AF-A0A2E1EAL3-F1
#
_entry.id   AF-A0A2E1EAL3-F1
#
_cell.length_a   1.000
_cell.length_b   1.000
_cell.length_c   1.000
_cell.angle_alpha   90.00
_cell.angle_beta   90.00
_cell.angle_gamma   90.00
#
_symmetry.space_group_name_H-M   'P 1'
#
loop_
_entity.id
_entity.type
_entity.pdbx_description
1 polymer ?
#
loop_
_entity_poly.entity_id
_entity_poly.type
_entity_poly.pdbx_seq_one_letter_code
_entity_poly.pdbx_strand_id
1 'polypeptide(L)'
;MELSNKTKSLSYKVKDLKLAEWGRKEIKLAEKEMPGLMSLREEFKSSAPLKGARIAGCLHMTIQTAVLIETLIDLGAEVTWSSCNIFSTQDHAAAAIAKKGIPVYAWKGMNE
;
A
#
# COMPACT_ATOMS: atom_id res chain seq x y z
N MET A 1 37.50 -12.32 -3.98
CA MET A 1 36.11 -12.72 -4.28
C MET A 1 35.27 -12.17 -3.13
N GLU A 2 34.74 -10.96 -3.28
CA GLU A 2 33.91 -10.36 -2.23
C GLU A 2 32.56 -11.08 -2.18
N LEU A 3 32.31 -11.76 -1.06
CA LEU A 3 31.00 -12.29 -0.73
C LEU A 3 30.08 -11.09 -0.47
N SER A 4 29.40 -10.63 -1.52
CA SER A 4 28.27 -9.71 -1.40
C SER A 4 27.19 -10.41 -0.55
N ASN A 5 27.20 -10.15 0.76
CA ASN A 5 26.07 -10.39 1.65
C ASN A 5 24.92 -9.47 1.25
N LYS A 6 24.26 -9.79 0.12
CA LYS A 6 22.95 -9.25 -0.20
C LYS A 6 21.96 -9.89 0.76
N THR A 7 21.75 -9.23 1.90
CA THR A 7 20.64 -9.52 2.79
C THR A 7 19.37 -9.57 1.93
N LYS A 8 18.70 -10.71 1.89
CA LYS A 8 17.49 -10.91 1.08
C LYS A 8 16.39 -10.02 1.66
N SER A 9 16.25 -8.79 1.15
CA SER A 9 15.22 -7.88 1.63
C SER A 9 13.85 -8.47 1.32
N LEU A 10 13.01 -8.66 2.34
CA LEU A 10 11.62 -9.02 2.13
C LEU A 10 10.94 -7.89 1.35
N SER A 11 10.30 -8.20 0.22
CA SER A 11 9.61 -7.19 -0.57
C SER A 11 8.28 -6.73 0.07
N TYR A 12 7.68 -7.57 0.92
CA TYR A 12 6.49 -7.30 1.73
C TYR A 12 6.36 -8.37 2.83
N LYS A 13 5.49 -8.14 3.83
CA LYS A 13 5.06 -9.16 4.81
C LYS A 13 3.59 -8.93 5.19
N VAL A 14 2.72 -9.82 4.72
CA VAL A 14 1.27 -9.80 4.95
C VAL A 14 0.81 -11.18 5.43
N LYS A 15 -0.41 -11.26 5.98
CA LYS A 15 -0.94 -12.51 6.56
C LYS A 15 -1.17 -13.61 5.52
N ASP A 16 -1.90 -13.29 4.45
CA ASP A 16 -2.24 -14.23 3.39
C ASP A 16 -2.42 -13.51 2.06
N LEU A 17 -1.53 -13.78 1.10
CA LEU A 17 -1.57 -13.16 -0.22
C LEU A 17 -2.76 -13.64 -1.06
N LYS A 18 -3.39 -14.78 -0.73
CA LYS A 18 -4.57 -15.29 -1.45
C LYS A 18 -5.78 -14.36 -1.32
N LEU A 19 -5.79 -13.49 -0.31
CA LEU A 19 -6.86 -12.51 -0.08
C LEU A 19 -6.81 -11.32 -1.05
N ALA A 20 -5.77 -11.20 -1.88
CA ALA A 20 -5.54 -10.04 -2.74
C ALA A 20 -6.69 -9.77 -3.73
N GLU A 21 -7.32 -10.81 -4.28
CA GLU A 21 -8.42 -10.61 -5.23
C GLU A 21 -9.67 -10.03 -4.55
N TRP A 22 -9.99 -10.50 -3.34
CA TRP A 22 -11.05 -9.94 -2.52
C TRP A 22 -10.75 -8.49 -2.17
N GLY A 23 -9.55 -8.20 -1.66
CA GLY A 23 -9.14 -6.83 -1.35
C GLY A 23 -9.20 -5.92 -2.56
N ARG A 24 -8.91 -6.41 -3.76
CA ARG A 24 -9.05 -5.63 -4.98
C ARG A 24 -10.50 -5.31 -5.34
N LYS A 25 -11.43 -6.23 -5.12
CA LYS A 25 -12.87 -5.97 -5.30
C LYS A 25 -13.35 -4.87 -4.36
N GLU A 26 -12.95 -4.92 -3.08
CA GLU A 26 -13.33 -3.89 -2.11
C GLU A 26 -12.66 -2.53 -2.37
N ILE A 27 -11.40 -2.50 -2.80
CA ILE A 27 -10.73 -1.24 -3.19
C ILE A 27 -11.47 -0.56 -4.34
N LYS A 28 -11.90 -1.32 -5.36
CA LYS A 28 -12.70 -0.77 -6.47
C LYS A 28 -14.05 -0.20 -6.02
N LEU A 29 -14.66 -0.77 -4.96
CA LEU A 29 -15.87 -0.22 -4.38
C LEU A 29 -15.55 1.06 -3.60
N ALA A 30 -14.48 1.06 -2.80
CA ALA A 30 -14.06 2.23 -2.03
C ALA A 30 -13.66 3.42 -2.91
N GLU A 31 -13.06 3.20 -4.08
CA GLU A 31 -12.76 4.27 -5.04
C GLU A 31 -14.01 5.08 -5.42
N LYS A 32 -15.19 4.44 -5.49
CA LYS A 32 -16.48 5.13 -5.77
C LYS A 32 -16.94 6.01 -4.60
N GLU A 33 -16.60 5.63 -3.38
CA GLU A 33 -16.96 6.33 -2.15
C GLU A 33 -15.88 7.35 -1.70
N MET A 34 -14.79 7.48 -2.47
CA MET A 34 -13.68 8.40 -2.17
C MET A 34 -13.44 9.39 -3.31
N PRO A 35 -14.47 10.17 -3.72
CA PRO A 35 -14.39 11.04 -4.89
C PRO A 35 -13.27 12.07 -4.80
N GLY A 36 -12.97 12.60 -3.60
CA GLY A 36 -11.88 13.56 -3.42
C GLY A 36 -10.50 13.00 -3.81
N LEU A 37 -10.18 11.76 -3.42
CA LEU A 37 -8.92 11.12 -3.85
C LEU A 37 -8.91 10.84 -5.34
N MET A 38 -10.06 10.46 -5.91
CA MET A 38 -10.12 10.17 -7.34
C MET A 38 -9.98 11.42 -8.20
N SER A 39 -10.57 12.54 -7.78
CA SER A 39 -10.36 13.84 -8.42
C SER A 39 -8.91 14.29 -8.36
N LEU A 40 -8.24 14.12 -7.21
CA LEU A 40 -6.80 14.43 -7.09
C LEU A 40 -5.94 13.60 -8.04
N ARG A 41 -6.26 12.31 -8.21
CA ARG A 41 -5.55 11.47 -9.19
C ARG A 41 -5.74 11.99 -10.59
N GLU A 42 -6.98 12.27 -11.00
CA GLU A 42 -7.27 12.75 -12.36
C GLU A 42 -6.56 14.08 -12.65
N GLU A 43 -6.61 15.01 -11.70
CA GLU A 43 -6.04 16.35 -11.86
C GLU A 43 -4.50 16.34 -11.92
N PHE A 44 -3.84 15.57 -11.07
CA PHE A 44 -2.39 15.68 -10.86
C PHE A 44 -1.56 14.51 -11.42
N LYS A 45 -2.17 13.46 -11.97
CA LYS A 45 -1.42 12.31 -12.51
C LYS A 45 -0.48 12.69 -13.65
N SER A 46 -0.86 13.65 -14.49
CA SER A 46 -0.04 14.09 -15.64
C SER A 46 1.18 14.91 -15.20
N SER A 47 1.03 15.75 -14.17
CA SER A 47 2.12 16.57 -13.63
C SER A 47 3.03 15.80 -12.68
N ALA A 48 2.56 14.65 -12.16
CA ALA A 48 3.28 13.75 -11.27
C ALA A 48 4.04 14.51 -10.16
N PRO A 49 3.33 15.30 -9.32
CA PRO A 49 3.96 16.23 -8.38
C PRO A 49 4.81 15.54 -7.31
N LEU A 50 4.60 14.24 -7.07
CA LEU A 50 5.37 13.45 -6.11
C LEU A 50 6.52 12.68 -6.75
N LYS A 51 6.84 12.93 -8.03
CA LYS A 51 7.94 12.25 -8.71
C LYS A 51 9.26 12.43 -7.96
N GLY A 52 9.88 11.30 -7.61
CA GLY A 52 11.14 11.25 -6.85
C GLY A 52 10.96 11.29 -5.33
N ALA A 53 9.74 11.48 -4.83
CA ALA A 53 9.44 11.35 -3.41
C ALA A 53 9.46 9.87 -3.00
N ARG A 54 10.04 9.60 -1.82
CA ARG A 54 9.99 8.30 -1.15
C ARG A 54 9.21 8.44 0.15
N ILE A 55 8.05 7.82 0.22
CA ILE A 55 7.11 7.99 1.33
C ILE A 55 7.05 6.70 2.14
N ALA A 56 7.37 6.79 3.43
CA ALA A 56 7.12 5.74 4.41
C ALA A 56 5.86 6.07 5.20
N GLY A 57 4.79 5.31 5.00
CA GLY A 57 3.52 5.49 5.69
C GLY A 57 3.36 4.59 6.92
N CYS A 58 2.81 5.15 7.99
CA CYS A 58 2.39 4.45 9.20
C CYS A 58 0.98 4.92 9.58
N LEU A 59 -0.02 4.36 8.90
CA LEU A 59 -1.45 4.58 9.12
C LEU A 59 -2.15 3.22 9.09
N HIS A 60 -3.37 3.12 9.62
CA HIS A 60 -4.12 1.86 9.60
C HIS A 60 -4.17 1.27 8.18
N MET A 61 -3.74 0.02 8.02
CA MET A 61 -3.70 -0.63 6.71
C MET A 61 -5.08 -1.18 6.33
N THR A 62 -5.99 -0.27 5.96
CA THR A 62 -7.38 -0.56 5.54
C THR A 62 -7.55 -0.44 4.03
N ILE A 63 -8.76 -0.75 3.55
CA ILE A 63 -9.19 -0.53 2.16
C ILE A 63 -9.08 0.94 1.76
N GLN A 64 -9.47 1.87 2.64
CA GLN A 64 -9.40 3.31 2.35
C GLN A 64 -7.95 3.78 2.23
N THR A 65 -7.07 3.28 3.11
CA THR A 65 -5.64 3.55 3.02
C THR A 65 -5.02 2.96 1.76
N ALA A 66 -5.51 1.82 1.27
CA ALA A 66 -5.06 1.28 -0.02
C ALA A 66 -5.39 2.22 -1.19
N VAL A 67 -6.55 2.89 -1.17
CA VAL A 67 -6.88 3.96 -2.15
C VAL A 67 -5.91 5.13 -2.01
N LEU A 68 -5.58 5.57 -0.79
CA LEU A 68 -4.58 6.62 -0.57
C LEU A 68 -3.20 6.23 -1.11
N ILE A 69 -2.71 5.02 -0.80
CA ILE A 69 -1.41 4.51 -1.28
C ILE A 69 -1.35 4.55 -2.81
N GLU A 70 -2.40 4.06 -3.46
CA GLU A 70 -2.45 4.06 -4.93
C GLU A 70 -2.55 5.46 -5.52
N THR A 71 -3.20 6.41 -4.83
CA THR A 71 -3.15 7.83 -5.21
C THR A 71 -1.73 8.36 -5.16
N LEU A 72 -1.00 8.16 -4.06
CA LEU A 72 0.38 8.66 -3.94
C LEU A 72 1.29 8.12 -5.05
N ILE A 73 1.13 6.84 -5.40
CA ILE A 73 1.88 6.20 -6.49
C ILE A 73 1.46 6.76 -7.85
N ASP A 74 0.16 6.92 -8.12
CA ASP A 74 -0.34 7.52 -9.36
C ASP A 74 0.16 8.97 -9.53
N LEU A 75 0.44 9.68 -8.43
CA LEU A 75 1.05 11.01 -8.44
C LEU A 75 2.59 11.01 -8.49
N GLY A 76 3.22 9.84 -8.61
CA GLY A 76 4.66 9.68 -8.89
C GLY A 76 5.54 9.27 -7.70
N ALA A 77 4.98 9.00 -6.53
CA ALA A 77 5.75 8.61 -5.35
C ALA A 77 6.18 7.14 -5.37
N GLU A 78 7.34 6.84 -4.79
CA GLU A 78 7.68 5.51 -4.30
C GLU A 78 7.16 5.36 -2.86
N VAL A 79 6.38 4.32 -2.58
CA VAL A 79 5.68 4.17 -1.30
C VAL A 79 6.06 2.86 -0.61
N THR A 80 6.29 2.95 0.70
CA THR A 80 6.40 1.80 1.62
C THR A 80 5.43 2.01 2.78
N TRP A 81 4.84 0.93 3.32
CA TRP A 81 3.75 1.08 4.30
C TRP A 81 3.79 0.06 5.44
N SER A 82 3.35 0.52 6.62
CA SER A 82 3.09 -0.27 7.82
C SER A 82 1.77 0.17 8.47
N SER A 83 1.20 -0.66 9.33
CA SER A 83 0.03 -0.27 10.14
C SER A 83 0.49 0.35 11.45
N CYS A 84 -0.12 1.47 11.86
CA CYS A 84 0.13 2.10 13.15
C CYS A 84 -0.63 1.47 14.34
N ASN A 85 -1.37 0.39 14.11
CA ASN A 85 -2.06 -0.34 15.16
C ASN A 85 -2.11 -1.84 14.85
N ILE A 86 -1.80 -2.66 15.87
CA ILE A 86 -1.67 -4.11 15.76
C ILE A 86 -2.96 -4.85 15.35
N PHE A 87 -4.14 -4.23 15.48
CA PHE A 87 -5.43 -4.86 15.16
C PHE A 87 -6.21 -4.20 14.01
N SER A 88 -5.75 -3.06 13.51
CA SER A 88 -6.52 -2.28 12.52
C SER A 88 -6.31 -2.72 11.08
N THR A 89 -5.28 -3.52 10.80
CA THR A 89 -5.02 -4.03 9.45
C THR A 89 -6.22 -4.85 8.95
N GLN A 90 -6.68 -4.52 7.75
CA GLN A 90 -7.56 -5.37 6.96
C GLN A 90 -6.67 -6.24 6.06
N ASP A 91 -6.51 -7.52 6.40
CA ASP A 91 -5.51 -8.39 5.78
C ASP A 91 -5.68 -8.51 4.25
N HIS A 92 -6.92 -8.44 3.74
CA HIS A 92 -7.21 -8.45 2.31
C HIS A 92 -6.79 -7.15 1.62
N ALA A 93 -6.88 -5.99 2.28
CA ALA A 93 -6.36 -4.72 1.78
C ALA A 93 -4.82 -4.76 1.67
N ALA A 94 -4.16 -5.23 2.74
CA ALA A 94 -2.70 -5.41 2.75
C ALA A 94 -2.25 -6.39 1.64
N ALA A 95 -2.93 -7.52 1.49
CA ALA A 95 -2.65 -8.49 0.42
C ALA A 95 -2.80 -7.89 -0.98
N ALA A 96 -3.83 -7.06 -1.21
CA ALA A 96 -4.06 -6.42 -2.50
C ALA A 96 -2.95 -5.42 -2.85
N ILE A 97 -2.47 -4.64 -1.88
CA ILE A 97 -1.33 -3.72 -2.04
C ILE A 97 -0.03 -4.51 -2.29
N ALA A 98 0.24 -5.54 -1.49
CA ALA A 98 1.41 -6.41 -1.67
C ALA A 98 1.44 -7.08 -3.05
N LYS A 99 0.29 -7.55 -3.54
CA LYS A 99 0.17 -8.21 -4.85
C LYS A 99 0.50 -7.27 -6.02
N LYS A 100 0.31 -5.96 -5.87
CA LYS A 100 0.76 -4.93 -6.84
C LYS A 100 2.28 -4.66 -6.77
N GLY A 101 3.02 -5.35 -5.91
CA GLY A 101 4.46 -5.16 -5.73
C GLY A 101 4.83 -3.99 -4.82
N ILE A 102 3.87 -3.40 -4.11
CA ILE A 102 4.09 -2.29 -3.20
C ILE A 102 4.53 -2.85 -1.84
N PRO A 103 5.66 -2.38 -1.26
CA PRO A 103 6.13 -2.87 0.03
C PRO A 103 5.17 -2.51 1.17
N VAL A 104 4.51 -3.53 1.72
CA VAL A 104 3.63 -3.41 2.88
C VAL A 104 3.99 -4.46 3.93
N TYR A 105 4.11 -4.02 5.17
CA TYR A 105 4.49 -4.84 6.33
C TYR A 105 3.41 -4.68 7.40
N ALA A 106 2.30 -5.39 7.22
CA ALA A 106 1.13 -5.25 8.07
C ALA A 106 0.29 -6.53 8.03
N TRP A 107 -0.13 -6.98 9.20
CA TRP A 107 -1.17 -8.00 9.37
C TRP A 107 -1.97 -7.72 10.65
N LYS A 108 -3.18 -8.24 10.73
CA LYS A 108 -4.00 -8.15 11.94
C LYS A 108 -3.50 -9.13 13.01
N GLY A 109 -3.32 -8.64 14.24
CA GLY A 109 -2.82 -9.41 15.37
C GLY A 109 -1.30 -9.46 15.44
N MET A 110 -0.63 -8.33 15.15
CA MET A 110 0.81 -8.18 15.40
C MET A 110 1.12 -8.16 16.91
N ASN A 111 2.34 -8.54 17.27
CA ASN A 111 2.94 -8.23 18.56
C ASN A 111 3.89 -7.02 18.42
N GLU A 112 4.18 -6.39 19.56
CA GLU A 112 5.23 -5.36 19.69
C GLU A 112 6.64 -5.98 19.64
#